data_AF-A0A3C0PFJ4-F1
#
_entry.id   AF-A0A3C0PFJ4-F1
#
_cell.length_a   1.000
_cell.length_b   1.000
_cell.length_c   1.000
_cell.angle_alpha   90.00
_cell.angle_beta   90.00
_cell.angle_gamma   90.00
#
_symmetry.space_group_name_H-M   'P 1'
#
loop_
_entity.id
_entity.type
_entity.pdbx_description
1 polymer ?
#
loop_
_entity_poly.entity_id
_entity_poly.type
_entity_poly.pdbx_seq_one_letter_code
_entity_poly.pdbx_strand_id
1 'polypeptide(L)'
;MKTALRFATGTFLFLATCIISCSNPLRNDAPIITAQSNERQTFIVGDSVIFFVKVISDSPVSYRWIKNSSSDTVGVCDTLILHNIQASDSNTIYKCLVRNSAGVAVSSPCALQLYTPWDTSFVVAGVQFPDSAVYKRAVVSAGSNWRMSQFLNKCKTANSVTIGFIGGSITSGARATTNSLRFSSLLCTWLKKNFRNLTAVNEINAGIGGTDSRFGCSRVATDLLANAPDLIVVDYAVNDNGAPTYVQQCMEGLIRQCLTYSNNVPVMLLYMSNGSGDTIVQTLHSAVGVYYGLPMISYRNAIWPLMSADEIGKYPNTFFSDNPHPNDTGHKVCAYLLYSFIKNMVITSQGQEQPVPDFKYTNIYQYAKVLTLNDTVVKVIQDGWQTINNEKARLGFKSIQSDTSAVLTLKSRCNDITIGINTETTDTSSIHVVVDNGLIDTVFNNYISTNFISLFTLETTALHTIRIEHASNNTFTINYILYAAKPD
;
A
#
# COMPACT_ATOMS: atom_id res chain seq x y z
N MET A 1 64.94 2.85 -55.65
CA MET A 1 66.24 3.06 -56.33
C MET A 1 66.07 4.21 -57.31
N LYS A 2 66.99 5.19 -57.25
CA LYS A 2 67.27 6.27 -58.23
C LYS A 2 66.22 7.40 -58.33
N THR A 3 66.53 8.60 -57.81
CA THR A 3 67.19 9.77 -58.49
C THR A 3 66.52 10.22 -59.79
N ALA A 4 66.48 11.48 -60.23
CA ALA A 4 66.59 12.84 -59.70
C ALA A 4 66.65 13.77 -60.95
N LEU A 5 66.29 15.05 -60.82
CA LEU A 5 66.70 16.20 -61.69
C LEU A 5 66.18 16.23 -63.15
N ARG A 6 65.96 17.37 -63.83
CA ARG A 6 65.88 18.81 -63.53
C ARG A 6 65.32 19.53 -64.78
N PHE A 7 64.38 20.46 -64.58
CA PHE A 7 64.22 21.83 -65.14
C PHE A 7 64.29 22.13 -66.66
N ALA A 8 63.30 22.91 -67.13
CA ALA A 8 63.49 24.21 -67.82
C ALA A 8 62.13 24.97 -67.86
N THR A 9 61.96 26.05 -67.09
CA THR A 9 62.12 27.50 -67.41
C THR A 9 60.80 28.19 -67.78
N GLY A 10 60.43 29.24 -67.04
CA GLY A 10 59.34 30.14 -67.45
C GLY A 10 58.84 31.08 -66.34
N THR A 11 59.70 32.02 -65.96
CA THR A 11 59.45 33.38 -65.43
C THR A 11 58.13 33.69 -64.68
N PHE A 12 58.30 34.09 -63.42
CA PHE A 12 57.28 34.68 -62.54
C PHE A 12 56.67 35.97 -63.12
N LEU A 13 55.35 36.00 -63.24
CA LEU A 13 54.56 37.23 -63.25
C LEU A 13 53.76 37.24 -61.93
N PHE A 14 54.09 38.18 -61.03
CA PHE A 14 53.28 38.45 -59.85
C PHE A 14 51.95 39.07 -60.30
N LEU A 15 50.93 38.24 -60.47
CA LEU A 15 49.54 38.69 -60.45
C LEU A 15 49.11 38.75 -58.99
N ALA A 16 49.01 39.96 -58.47
CA ALA A 16 48.29 40.23 -57.24
C ALA A 16 46.82 39.79 -57.45
N THR A 17 46.50 38.57 -57.04
CA THR A 17 45.12 38.15 -56.85
C THR A 17 44.57 38.96 -55.68
N CYS A 18 43.77 39.96 -56.02
CA CYS A 18 42.87 40.60 -55.09
C CYS A 18 41.97 39.50 -54.51
N ILE A 19 42.27 39.05 -53.29
CA ILE A 19 41.34 38.26 -52.50
C ILE A 19 40.22 39.24 -52.17
N ILE A 20 39.14 39.21 -52.95
CA ILE A 20 37.87 39.75 -52.49
C ILE A 20 37.46 38.81 -51.36
N SER A 21 37.85 39.16 -50.13
CA SER A 21 37.12 38.73 -48.96
C SER A 21 35.75 39.37 -49.07
N CYS A 22 34.78 38.68 -49.66
CA CYS A 22 33.40 38.89 -49.26
C CYS A 22 33.31 38.41 -47.81
N SER A 23 33.72 39.26 -46.87
CA SER A 23 33.10 39.28 -45.57
C SER A 23 31.62 39.45 -45.86
N ASN A 24 30.83 38.37 -45.72
CA ASN A 24 29.41 38.56 -45.50
C ASN A 24 29.31 39.62 -44.41
N PRO A 25 28.60 40.74 -44.62
CA PRO A 25 28.33 41.65 -43.51
C PRO A 25 27.74 40.77 -42.42
N LEU A 26 28.21 40.91 -41.18
CA LEU A 26 27.59 40.28 -40.01
C LEU A 26 26.09 40.51 -40.15
N ARG A 27 25.37 39.49 -40.60
CA ARG A 27 23.97 39.61 -40.97
C ARG A 27 23.26 39.54 -39.65
N ASN A 28 23.17 40.71 -39.00
CA ASN A 28 22.49 40.91 -37.73
C ASN A 28 21.03 40.54 -37.95
N ASP A 29 20.75 39.25 -37.85
CA ASP A 29 19.47 38.62 -38.07
C ASP A 29 18.80 38.43 -36.71
N ALA A 30 17.48 38.49 -36.68
CA ALA A 30 16.75 38.15 -35.46
C ALA A 30 17.07 36.70 -35.05
N PRO A 31 17.00 36.36 -33.74
CA PRO A 31 17.31 35.01 -33.29
C PRO A 31 16.38 33.98 -33.96
N ILE A 32 16.84 32.73 -34.09
CA ILE A 32 16.03 31.64 -34.64
C ILE A 32 15.84 30.57 -33.57
N ILE A 33 14.59 30.29 -33.19
CA ILE A 33 14.26 29.19 -32.29
C ILE A 33 14.30 27.88 -33.09
N THR A 34 15.17 26.96 -32.70
CA THR A 34 15.39 25.67 -33.40
C THR A 34 14.75 24.48 -32.68
N ALA A 35 14.45 24.62 -31.39
CA ALA A 35 13.64 23.67 -30.63
C ALA A 35 12.96 24.38 -29.46
N GLN A 36 11.83 23.85 -29.00
CA GLN A 36 11.05 24.40 -27.89
C GLN A 36 10.16 23.32 -27.27
N SER A 37 9.64 23.56 -26.06
CA SER A 37 8.63 22.68 -25.46
C SER A 37 7.36 22.57 -26.32
N ASN A 38 6.74 21.37 -26.31
CA ASN A 38 5.50 21.09 -27.07
C ASN A 38 4.34 21.99 -26.64
N GLU A 39 3.43 22.29 -27.55
CA GLU A 39 2.33 23.26 -27.35
C GLU A 39 1.35 22.90 -26.24
N ARG A 40 1.22 21.60 -25.94
CA ARG A 40 0.39 21.09 -24.87
C ARG A 40 1.14 20.01 -24.10
N GLN A 41 1.40 20.29 -22.84
CA GLN A 41 1.94 19.32 -21.90
C GLN A 41 0.94 19.16 -20.77
N THR A 42 0.76 17.92 -20.31
CA THR A 42 -0.17 17.67 -19.21
C THR A 42 0.58 17.19 -17.96
N PHE A 43 0.32 17.85 -16.83
CA PHE A 43 1.03 17.62 -15.56
C PHE A 43 0.06 17.37 -14.41
N ILE A 44 0.59 16.89 -13.26
CA ILE A 44 -0.18 16.68 -12.04
C ILE A 44 0.12 17.83 -11.06
N VAL A 45 -0.88 18.21 -10.26
CA VAL A 45 -0.69 19.20 -9.19
C VAL A 45 0.46 18.76 -8.26
N GLY A 46 1.37 19.69 -7.97
CA GLY A 46 2.58 19.47 -7.18
C GLY A 46 3.84 19.14 -7.99
N ASP A 47 3.72 18.84 -9.29
CA ASP A 47 4.88 18.60 -10.15
C ASP A 47 5.75 19.86 -10.31
N SER A 48 7.02 19.66 -10.66
CA SER A 48 7.86 20.70 -11.24
C SER A 48 7.87 20.57 -12.76
N VAL A 49 7.73 21.68 -13.47
CA VAL A 49 7.62 21.74 -14.94
C VAL A 49 8.80 22.51 -15.51
N ILE A 50 9.39 21.99 -16.57
CA ILE A 50 10.50 22.63 -17.29
C ILE A 50 10.04 22.96 -18.70
N PHE A 51 9.99 24.25 -19.01
CA PHE A 51 9.85 24.75 -20.37
C PHE A 51 11.20 25.22 -20.90
N PHE A 52 11.50 24.97 -22.17
CA PHE A 52 12.77 25.38 -22.77
C PHE A 52 12.60 25.92 -24.19
N VAL A 53 13.59 26.69 -24.63
CA VAL A 53 13.86 27.04 -26.02
C VAL A 53 15.33 26.80 -26.35
N LYS A 54 15.62 26.36 -27.57
CA LYS A 54 16.98 26.33 -28.14
C LYS A 54 17.04 27.34 -29.28
N VAL A 55 18.11 28.14 -29.31
CA VAL A 55 18.21 29.30 -30.19
C VAL A 55 19.55 29.31 -30.90
N ILE A 56 19.53 29.70 -32.18
CA ILE A 56 20.72 30.11 -32.94
C ILE A 56 20.66 31.63 -33.11
N SER A 57 21.75 32.31 -32.81
CA SER A 57 21.92 33.76 -32.99
C SER A 57 23.41 34.07 -33.18
N ASP A 58 23.72 35.01 -34.07
CA ASP A 58 25.06 35.53 -34.31
C ASP A 58 25.43 36.69 -33.37
N SER A 59 24.43 37.22 -32.66
CA SER A 59 24.56 38.25 -31.61
C SER A 59 24.12 37.72 -30.24
N PRO A 60 24.60 38.29 -29.12
CA PRO A 60 24.13 37.93 -27.78
C PRO A 60 22.61 38.06 -27.65
N VAL A 61 21.99 37.10 -26.98
CA VAL A 61 20.54 37.03 -26.78
C VAL A 61 20.16 37.25 -25.32
N SER A 62 18.98 37.83 -25.12
CA SER A 62 18.28 37.88 -23.84
C SER A 62 16.96 37.11 -23.95
N TYR A 63 16.58 36.40 -22.89
CA TYR A 63 15.34 35.64 -22.82
C TYR A 63 14.34 36.33 -21.90
N ARG A 64 13.06 36.22 -22.26
CA ARG A 64 11.97 36.71 -21.43
C ARG A 64 10.79 35.76 -21.55
N TRP A 65 10.53 35.02 -20.48
CA TRP A 65 9.32 34.22 -20.36
C TRP A 65 8.17 35.09 -19.88
N ILE A 66 7.01 34.94 -20.51
CA ILE A 66 5.77 35.61 -20.13
C ILE A 66 4.70 34.58 -19.79
N LYS A 67 3.87 34.90 -18.78
CA LYS A 67 2.70 34.14 -18.37
C LYS A 67 1.45 34.78 -18.99
N ASN A 68 0.68 33.99 -19.74
CA ASN A 68 -0.47 34.42 -20.54
C ASN A 68 -0.08 35.62 -21.43
N SER A 69 -0.96 36.61 -21.58
CA SER A 69 -0.70 37.86 -22.29
C SER A 69 -0.15 38.96 -21.37
N SER A 70 0.42 38.61 -20.19
CA SER A 70 0.96 39.58 -19.25
C SER A 70 2.24 40.22 -19.79
N SER A 71 2.48 41.47 -19.39
CA SER A 71 3.75 42.16 -19.55
C SER A 71 4.81 41.71 -18.53
N ASP A 72 4.48 40.89 -17.53
CA ASP A 72 5.44 40.51 -16.50
C ASP A 72 6.39 39.41 -16.97
N THR A 73 7.67 39.56 -16.62
CA THR A 73 8.69 38.54 -16.87
C THR A 73 8.67 37.51 -15.75
N VAL A 74 8.45 36.25 -16.10
CA VAL A 74 8.47 35.12 -15.15
C VAL A 74 9.73 34.26 -15.23
N GLY A 75 10.65 34.57 -16.16
CA GLY A 75 11.95 33.90 -16.30
C GLY A 75 12.83 34.59 -17.34
N VAL A 76 14.16 34.48 -17.18
CA VAL A 76 15.16 35.21 -17.99
C VAL A 76 16.25 34.33 -18.62
N CYS A 77 16.11 33.00 -18.50
CA CYS A 77 17.01 32.02 -19.11
C CYS A 77 16.34 31.35 -20.32
N ASP A 78 17.11 30.54 -21.05
CA ASP A 78 16.60 29.64 -22.11
C ASP A 78 15.62 28.59 -21.58
N THR A 79 15.58 28.41 -20.26
CA THR A 79 14.73 27.49 -19.53
C THR A 79 13.90 28.22 -18.47
N LEU A 80 12.64 27.85 -18.33
CA LEU A 80 11.74 28.24 -17.25
C LEU A 80 11.38 27.02 -16.43
N ILE A 81 11.64 27.08 -15.12
CA ILE A 81 11.29 26.01 -14.17
C ILE A 81 10.16 26.52 -13.27
N LEU A 82 9.04 25.82 -13.28
CA LEU A 82 7.94 26.01 -12.33
C LEU A 82 8.03 24.93 -11.27
N HIS A 83 7.91 25.30 -10.00
CA HIS A 83 7.86 24.34 -8.90
C HIS A 83 6.46 24.30 -8.31
N ASN A 84 6.04 23.12 -7.86
CA ASN A 84 4.81 22.92 -7.11
C ASN A 84 3.56 23.52 -7.81
N ILE A 85 3.35 23.18 -9.08
CA ILE A 85 2.22 23.72 -9.87
C ILE A 85 0.88 23.40 -9.20
N GLN A 86 -0.04 24.36 -9.15
CA GLN A 86 -1.34 24.22 -8.49
C GLN A 86 -2.47 24.07 -9.49
N ALA A 87 -3.62 23.54 -9.08
CA ALA A 87 -4.78 23.38 -9.97
C ALA A 87 -5.20 24.70 -10.66
N SER A 88 -5.00 25.83 -9.98
CA SER A 88 -5.22 27.19 -10.51
C SER A 88 -4.29 27.59 -11.66
N ASP A 89 -3.17 26.89 -11.85
CA ASP A 89 -2.25 27.14 -12.96
C ASP A 89 -2.71 26.46 -14.27
N SER A 90 -3.72 25.58 -14.22
CA SER A 90 -4.23 24.90 -15.41
C SER A 90 -4.70 25.89 -16.48
N ASN A 91 -4.43 25.56 -17.74
CA ASN A 91 -4.65 26.39 -18.92
C ASN A 91 -3.82 27.69 -18.97
N THR A 92 -2.87 27.89 -18.04
CA THR A 92 -1.89 28.98 -18.17
C THR A 92 -1.02 28.74 -19.40
N ILE A 93 -0.82 29.77 -20.20
CA ILE A 93 0.01 29.73 -21.41
C ILE A 93 1.35 30.39 -21.10
N TYR A 94 2.46 29.76 -21.47
CA TYR A 94 3.80 30.34 -21.40
C TYR A 94 4.36 30.56 -22.79
N LYS A 95 5.06 31.69 -22.99
CA LYS A 95 5.82 32.00 -24.21
C LYS A 95 7.17 32.57 -23.83
N CYS A 96 8.21 32.23 -24.60
CA CYS A 96 9.52 32.84 -24.49
C CYS A 96 9.73 33.85 -25.63
N LEU A 97 10.11 35.07 -25.29
CA LEU A 97 10.58 36.07 -26.22
C LEU A 97 12.11 36.09 -26.14
N VAL A 98 12.76 35.84 -27.28
CA VAL A 98 14.21 35.85 -27.39
C VAL A 98 14.62 37.03 -28.22
N ARG A 99 15.42 37.93 -27.65
CA ARG A 99 15.79 39.20 -28.28
C ARG A 99 17.29 39.31 -28.46
N ASN A 100 17.69 39.80 -29.63
CA ASN A 100 19.03 40.35 -29.86
C ASN A 100 18.90 41.78 -30.43
N SER A 101 20.00 42.35 -30.93
CA SER A 101 19.99 43.72 -31.48
C SER A 101 19.23 43.86 -32.80
N ALA A 102 19.03 42.77 -33.55
CA ALA A 102 18.32 42.76 -34.83
C ALA A 102 16.80 42.60 -34.69
N GLY A 103 16.33 41.92 -33.64
CA GLY A 103 14.91 41.63 -33.50
C GLY A 103 14.56 40.65 -32.37
N VAL A 104 13.34 40.12 -32.45
CA VAL A 104 12.74 39.24 -31.45
C VAL A 104 12.18 38.00 -32.13
N ALA A 105 12.54 36.82 -31.62
CA ALA A 105 11.89 35.56 -31.91
C ALA A 105 10.92 35.20 -30.77
N VAL A 106 9.76 34.64 -31.11
CA VAL A 106 8.73 34.25 -30.13
C VAL A 106 8.48 32.77 -30.24
N SER A 107 8.51 32.05 -29.12
CA SER A 107 8.18 30.63 -29.08
C SER A 107 6.71 30.38 -29.39
N SER A 108 6.37 29.15 -29.79
CA SER A 108 4.97 28.71 -29.74
C SER A 108 4.43 28.81 -28.30
N PRO A 109 3.13 29.10 -28.12
CA PRO A 109 2.50 29.02 -26.81
C PRO A 109 2.59 27.58 -26.27
N CYS A 110 3.10 27.44 -25.05
CA CYS A 110 3.04 26.19 -24.31
C CYS A 110 1.94 26.31 -23.25
N ALA A 111 0.85 25.57 -23.41
CA ALA A 111 -0.23 25.52 -22.44
C ALA A 111 0.06 24.48 -21.35
N LEU A 112 0.04 24.94 -20.10
CA LEU A 112 0.07 24.07 -18.93
C LEU A 112 -1.33 23.45 -18.76
N GLN A 113 -1.54 22.26 -19.31
CA GLN A 113 -2.77 21.53 -19.02
C GLN A 113 -2.55 20.74 -17.73
N LEU A 114 -3.42 20.89 -16.73
CA LEU A 114 -3.36 20.02 -15.57
C LEU A 114 -4.34 18.88 -15.73
N TYR A 115 -3.84 17.69 -15.47
CA TYR A 115 -4.70 16.56 -15.16
C TYR A 115 -5.10 16.72 -13.70
N THR A 116 -6.41 16.81 -13.47
CA THR A 116 -6.97 16.85 -12.11
C THR A 116 -7.61 15.52 -11.76
N PRO A 117 -6.88 14.39 -11.78
CA PRO A 117 -7.47 13.14 -11.40
C PRO A 117 -7.40 13.08 -9.88
N TRP A 118 -8.34 13.71 -9.18
CA TRP A 118 -8.63 13.37 -7.78
C TRP A 118 -10.03 13.86 -7.39
N ASP A 119 -10.98 13.82 -8.33
CA ASP A 119 -12.40 13.95 -8.02
C ASP A 119 -12.98 12.55 -7.78
N THR A 120 -13.22 12.28 -6.50
CA THR A 120 -13.94 11.09 -6.02
C THR A 120 -15.14 11.54 -5.20
N SER A 121 -15.74 12.67 -5.55
CA SER A 121 -16.83 13.23 -4.76
C SER A 121 -18.15 12.49 -4.98
N PHE A 122 -18.94 12.36 -3.91
CA PHE A 122 -20.29 11.81 -3.93
C PHE A 122 -21.03 12.19 -2.65
N VAL A 123 -22.36 12.34 -2.74
CA VAL A 123 -23.22 12.60 -1.59
C VAL A 123 -23.80 11.30 -1.06
N VAL A 124 -23.76 11.11 0.27
CA VAL A 124 -24.51 10.06 0.97
C VAL A 124 -25.25 10.70 2.15
N ALA A 125 -26.57 10.53 2.22
CA ALA A 125 -27.39 11.06 3.31
C ALA A 125 -27.12 12.56 3.61
N GLY A 126 -26.95 13.38 2.56
CA GLY A 126 -26.65 14.81 2.68
C GLY A 126 -25.18 15.14 3.02
N VAL A 127 -24.35 14.16 3.33
CA VAL A 127 -22.90 14.32 3.55
C VAL A 127 -22.18 14.23 2.21
N GLN A 128 -21.55 15.33 1.78
CA GLN A 128 -20.69 15.36 0.61
C GLN A 128 -19.33 14.77 0.95
N PHE A 129 -18.92 13.69 0.31
CA PHE A 129 -17.52 13.25 0.29
C PHE A 129 -16.86 13.92 -0.92
N PRO A 130 -15.66 14.52 -0.86
CA PRO A 130 -14.76 14.69 0.28
C PRO A 130 -15.17 15.81 1.25
N ASP A 131 -15.88 15.51 2.34
CA ASP A 131 -16.03 16.46 3.43
C ASP A 131 -14.70 16.47 4.20
N SER A 132 -14.06 17.64 4.23
CA SER A 132 -12.80 17.83 4.95
C SER A 132 -12.92 17.47 6.43
N ALA A 133 -14.09 17.61 7.05
CA ALA A 133 -14.29 17.23 8.45
C ALA A 133 -14.32 15.71 8.62
N VAL A 134 -15.03 14.97 7.77
CA VAL A 134 -15.07 13.49 7.80
C VAL A 134 -13.68 12.92 7.58
N TYR A 135 -12.97 13.39 6.56
CA TYR A 135 -11.61 12.94 6.28
C TYR A 135 -10.66 13.27 7.44
N LYS A 136 -10.69 14.49 8.00
CA LYS A 136 -9.84 14.88 9.13
C LYS A 136 -10.05 13.97 10.35
N ARG A 137 -11.29 13.57 10.65
CA ARG A 137 -11.56 12.62 11.75
C ARG A 137 -11.04 11.21 11.47
N ALA A 138 -11.02 10.81 10.20
CA ALA A 138 -10.54 9.50 9.78
C ALA A 138 -9.03 9.34 9.98
N VAL A 139 -8.25 10.41 9.80
CA VAL A 139 -6.79 10.35 9.96
C VAL A 139 -6.44 10.21 11.44
N VAL A 140 -6.07 9.00 11.87
CA VAL A 140 -5.58 8.75 13.24
C VAL A 140 -4.13 9.16 13.36
N SER A 141 -3.32 8.86 12.34
CA SER A 141 -1.94 9.32 12.23
C SER A 141 -1.50 9.36 10.78
N ALA A 142 -0.75 10.39 10.42
CA ALA A 142 -0.02 10.44 9.15
C ALA A 142 1.13 9.42 9.10
N GLY A 143 1.66 9.02 10.26
CA GLY A 143 2.88 8.23 10.35
C GLY A 143 4.10 8.98 9.80
N SER A 144 5.16 8.24 9.54
CA SER A 144 6.28 8.73 8.76
C SER A 144 5.98 8.67 7.26
N ASN A 145 6.30 9.75 6.57
CA ASN A 145 6.02 9.89 5.14
C ASN A 145 7.05 9.17 4.25
N TRP A 146 8.14 8.62 4.80
CA TRP A 146 9.22 8.08 3.96
C TRP A 146 8.80 6.84 3.16
N ARG A 147 8.26 5.78 3.78
CA ARG A 147 7.80 4.59 3.03
C ARG A 147 6.70 4.93 2.04
N MET A 148 5.77 5.81 2.44
CA MET A 148 4.72 6.30 1.56
C MET A 148 5.31 7.06 0.36
N SER A 149 6.37 7.85 0.54
CA SER A 149 7.06 8.52 -0.57
C SER A 149 7.67 7.54 -1.56
N GLN A 150 8.18 6.39 -1.11
CA GLN A 150 8.71 5.35 -2.00
C GLN A 150 7.61 4.77 -2.89
N PHE A 151 6.47 4.41 -2.29
CA PHE A 151 5.30 3.93 -3.04
C PHE A 151 4.78 4.98 -4.03
N LEU A 152 4.64 6.23 -3.60
CA LEU A 152 4.19 7.33 -4.45
C LEU A 152 5.15 7.61 -5.62
N ASN A 153 6.46 7.53 -5.38
CA ASN A 153 7.45 7.63 -6.45
C ASN A 153 7.30 6.47 -7.45
N LYS A 154 7.04 5.25 -6.96
CA LYS A 154 6.76 4.11 -7.83
C LYS A 154 5.48 4.31 -8.65
N CYS A 155 4.39 4.80 -8.06
CA CYS A 155 3.16 5.15 -8.77
C CYS A 155 3.40 6.23 -9.86
N LYS A 156 4.33 7.16 -9.63
CA LYS A 156 4.70 8.19 -10.60
C LYS A 156 5.62 7.71 -11.71
N THR A 157 6.36 6.61 -11.55
CA THR A 157 7.45 6.24 -12.48
C THR A 157 7.29 4.86 -13.11
N ALA A 158 6.61 3.92 -12.46
CA ALA A 158 6.42 2.57 -12.94
C ALA A 158 5.17 2.41 -13.80
N ASN A 159 5.14 1.34 -14.61
CA ASN A 159 3.97 0.96 -15.41
C ASN A 159 2.92 0.17 -14.62
N SER A 160 3.32 -0.41 -13.49
CA SER A 160 2.45 -1.19 -12.62
C SER A 160 2.89 -1.15 -11.16
N VAL A 161 1.92 -1.27 -10.26
CA VAL A 161 2.15 -1.49 -8.81
C VAL A 161 1.23 -2.58 -8.29
N THR A 162 1.63 -3.22 -7.20
CA THR A 162 0.83 -4.24 -6.51
C THR A 162 0.37 -3.73 -5.14
N ILE A 163 -0.92 -3.82 -4.83
CA ILE A 163 -1.48 -3.40 -3.54
C ILE A 163 -1.99 -4.62 -2.80
N GLY A 164 -1.45 -4.86 -1.61
CA GLY A 164 -1.83 -5.94 -0.73
C GLY A 164 -2.81 -5.49 0.35
N PHE A 165 -3.87 -6.27 0.56
CA PHE A 165 -4.83 -6.09 1.65
C PHE A 165 -4.90 -7.36 2.48
N ILE A 166 -4.71 -7.28 3.79
CA ILE A 166 -4.84 -8.42 4.70
C ILE A 166 -5.77 -8.06 5.86
N GLY A 167 -6.72 -8.95 6.14
CA GLY A 167 -7.73 -8.68 7.16
C GLY A 167 -8.81 -9.74 7.24
N GLY A 168 -9.91 -9.37 7.89
CA GLY A 168 -11.10 -10.19 8.08
C GLY A 168 -12.06 -10.22 6.88
N SER A 169 -13.36 -10.46 7.17
CA SER A 169 -14.44 -10.59 6.18
C SER A 169 -14.67 -9.30 5.38
N ILE A 170 -14.55 -8.14 6.03
CA ILE A 170 -14.72 -6.84 5.36
C ILE A 170 -13.63 -6.65 4.30
N THR A 171 -12.38 -6.99 4.62
CA THR A 171 -11.27 -7.00 3.65
C THR A 171 -11.52 -7.99 2.52
N SER A 172 -12.07 -9.17 2.81
CA SER A 172 -12.49 -10.13 1.77
C SER A 172 -13.60 -9.60 0.84
N GLY A 173 -14.31 -8.54 1.25
CA GLY A 173 -15.40 -7.94 0.49
C GLY A 173 -16.81 -8.39 0.89
N ALA A 174 -16.99 -8.89 2.12
CA ALA A 174 -18.30 -9.28 2.61
C ALA A 174 -19.31 -8.12 2.47
N ARG A 175 -20.48 -8.42 1.88
CA ARG A 175 -21.59 -7.49 1.60
C ARG A 175 -21.36 -6.41 0.55
N ALA A 176 -20.19 -6.37 -0.11
CA ALA A 176 -20.12 -5.76 -1.44
C ALA A 176 -20.95 -6.59 -2.43
N THR A 177 -21.80 -5.95 -3.22
CA THR A 177 -22.66 -6.67 -4.19
C THR A 177 -21.86 -7.26 -5.34
N THR A 178 -20.70 -6.68 -5.67
CA THR A 178 -19.75 -7.21 -6.66
C THR A 178 -18.30 -6.97 -6.21
N ASN A 179 -17.37 -7.74 -6.78
CA ASN A 179 -15.95 -7.60 -6.44
C ASN A 179 -15.39 -6.20 -6.77
N SER A 180 -15.89 -5.54 -7.81
CA SER A 180 -15.45 -4.18 -8.18
C SER A 180 -15.90 -3.10 -7.20
N LEU A 181 -16.87 -3.40 -6.34
CA LEU A 181 -17.39 -2.49 -5.32
C LEU A 181 -16.75 -2.68 -3.95
N ARG A 182 -15.86 -3.66 -3.79
CA ARG A 182 -15.03 -3.80 -2.59
C ARG A 182 -14.15 -2.57 -2.43
N PHE A 183 -13.87 -2.18 -1.19
CA PHE A 183 -13.03 -0.99 -0.93
C PHE A 183 -11.63 -1.13 -1.53
N SER A 184 -11.07 -2.35 -1.54
CA SER A 184 -9.77 -2.69 -2.10
C SER A 184 -9.73 -2.47 -3.62
N SER A 185 -10.74 -2.99 -4.33
CA SER A 185 -10.89 -2.85 -5.78
C SER A 185 -11.14 -1.40 -6.21
N LEU A 186 -11.95 -0.67 -5.46
CA LEU A 186 -12.22 0.75 -5.69
C LEU A 186 -10.95 1.58 -5.51
N LEU A 187 -10.17 1.32 -4.45
CA LEU A 187 -8.88 1.97 -4.24
C LEU A 187 -7.93 1.71 -5.43
N CYS A 188 -7.78 0.45 -5.85
CA CYS A 188 -6.92 0.09 -6.98
C CYS A 188 -7.38 0.77 -8.29
N THR A 189 -8.69 0.80 -8.53
CA THR A 189 -9.30 1.49 -9.69
C THR A 189 -8.98 2.98 -9.67
N TRP A 190 -9.11 3.64 -8.52
CA TRP A 190 -8.78 5.05 -8.40
C TRP A 190 -7.27 5.30 -8.49
N LEU A 191 -6.40 4.47 -7.92
CA LEU A 191 -4.96 4.62 -8.13
C LEU A 191 -4.61 4.53 -9.62
N LYS A 192 -5.10 3.51 -10.33
CA LYS A 192 -4.87 3.33 -11.77
C LYS A 192 -5.37 4.53 -12.59
N LYS A 193 -6.58 5.01 -12.30
CA LYS A 193 -7.16 6.16 -13.01
C LYS A 193 -6.35 7.44 -12.80
N ASN A 194 -5.70 7.60 -11.64
CA ASN A 194 -5.18 8.90 -11.23
C ASN A 194 -3.64 9.01 -11.26
N PHE A 195 -2.92 7.90 -11.41
CA PHE A 195 -1.50 7.87 -11.75
C PHE A 195 -1.30 7.47 -13.22
N ARG A 196 -0.86 8.42 -14.04
CA ARG A 196 -0.84 8.30 -15.51
C ARG A 196 0.07 7.21 -16.07
N ASN A 197 1.17 6.94 -15.38
CA ASN A 197 2.11 5.91 -15.82
C ASN A 197 1.60 4.50 -15.50
N LEU A 198 0.66 4.35 -14.57
CA LEU A 198 0.10 3.05 -14.21
C LEU A 198 -0.85 2.55 -15.31
N THR A 199 -0.36 1.57 -16.07
CA THR A 199 -1.18 0.75 -16.98
C THR A 199 -1.89 -0.37 -16.22
N ALA A 200 -1.35 -0.78 -15.07
CA ALA A 200 -1.93 -1.81 -14.20
C ALA A 200 -1.77 -1.45 -12.71
N VAL A 201 -2.77 -1.84 -11.92
CA VAL A 201 -2.69 -1.89 -10.46
C VAL A 201 -3.19 -3.27 -10.06
N ASN A 202 -2.29 -4.10 -9.54
CA ASN A 202 -2.59 -5.48 -9.17
C ASN A 202 -3.13 -5.51 -7.75
N GLU A 203 -4.31 -6.07 -7.55
CA GLU A 203 -4.90 -6.25 -6.22
C GLU A 203 -4.56 -7.64 -5.67
N ILE A 204 -3.98 -7.68 -4.47
CA ILE A 204 -3.85 -8.91 -3.68
C ILE A 204 -4.79 -8.79 -2.49
N ASN A 205 -5.99 -9.34 -2.63
CA ASN A 205 -6.95 -9.42 -1.54
C ASN A 205 -6.73 -10.70 -0.73
N ALA A 206 -6.05 -10.57 0.40
CA ALA A 206 -5.80 -11.63 1.36
C ALA A 206 -6.77 -11.58 2.55
N GLY A 207 -8.00 -11.08 2.36
CA GLY A 207 -9.04 -11.13 3.40
C GLY A 207 -9.59 -12.54 3.62
N ILE A 208 -9.77 -12.94 4.88
CA ILE A 208 -10.43 -14.21 5.25
C ILE A 208 -11.42 -13.94 6.37
N GLY A 209 -12.70 -14.26 6.14
CA GLY A 209 -13.77 -14.00 7.10
C GLY A 209 -13.62 -14.76 8.42
N GLY A 210 -13.99 -14.10 9.53
CA GLY A 210 -13.93 -14.71 10.87
C GLY A 210 -12.51 -15.03 11.33
N THR A 211 -11.52 -14.20 10.96
CA THR A 211 -10.12 -14.41 11.36
C THR A 211 -9.53 -13.15 11.98
N ASP A 212 -8.57 -13.33 12.87
CA ASP A 212 -7.89 -12.29 13.66
C ASP A 212 -6.44 -12.06 13.19
N SER A 213 -5.75 -11.13 13.84
CA SER A 213 -4.35 -10.81 13.58
C SER A 213 -3.40 -11.95 13.96
N ARG A 214 -3.80 -12.87 14.85
CA ARG A 214 -3.03 -14.10 15.14
C ARG A 214 -2.99 -15.00 13.91
N PHE A 215 -4.10 -15.18 13.21
CA PHE A 215 -4.10 -15.90 11.94
C PHE A 215 -3.43 -15.08 10.84
N GLY A 216 -3.62 -13.76 10.84
CA GLY A 216 -2.97 -12.82 9.92
C GLY A 216 -1.45 -12.94 9.95
N CYS A 217 -0.82 -12.86 11.12
CA CYS A 217 0.63 -13.01 11.26
C CYS A 217 1.11 -14.42 10.87
N SER A 218 0.28 -15.46 11.01
CA SER A 218 0.63 -16.82 10.57
C SER A 218 0.61 -17.05 9.05
N ARG A 219 -0.03 -16.17 8.27
CA ARG A 219 -0.23 -16.39 6.82
C ARG A 219 0.23 -15.24 5.94
N VAL A 220 0.61 -14.10 6.51
CA VAL A 220 0.99 -12.91 5.74
C VAL A 220 2.10 -13.19 4.73
N ALA A 221 3.07 -14.04 5.09
CA ALA A 221 4.14 -14.45 4.20
C ALA A 221 3.63 -15.10 2.91
N THR A 222 2.75 -16.10 3.01
CA THR A 222 2.25 -16.86 1.86
C THR A 222 1.12 -16.16 1.12
N ASP A 223 0.27 -15.46 1.86
CA ASP A 223 -0.97 -14.91 1.31
C ASP A 223 -0.80 -13.54 0.70
N LEU A 224 0.21 -12.79 1.15
CA LEU A 224 0.40 -11.39 0.79
C LEU A 224 1.81 -11.14 0.29
N LEU A 225 2.83 -11.38 1.12
CA LEU A 225 4.20 -10.95 0.86
C LEU A 225 4.85 -11.70 -0.30
N ALA A 226 4.50 -12.98 -0.49
CA ALA A 226 4.93 -13.78 -1.65
C ALA A 226 4.52 -13.18 -3.01
N ASN A 227 3.55 -12.26 -3.03
CA ASN A 227 3.07 -11.58 -4.23
C ASN A 227 3.71 -10.18 -4.43
N ALA A 228 4.77 -9.88 -3.69
CA ALA A 228 5.55 -8.65 -3.78
C ALA A 228 4.74 -7.34 -3.78
N PRO A 229 3.98 -7.05 -2.70
CA PRO A 229 3.21 -5.83 -2.59
C PRO A 229 4.10 -4.58 -2.50
N ASP A 230 3.62 -3.48 -3.08
CA ASP A 230 4.21 -2.13 -3.04
C ASP A 230 3.53 -1.21 -2.02
N LEU A 231 2.35 -1.60 -1.55
CA LEU A 231 1.62 -1.01 -0.44
C LEU A 231 0.87 -2.13 0.27
N ILE A 232 0.88 -2.13 1.61
CA ILE A 232 0.16 -3.10 2.43
C ILE A 232 -0.87 -2.36 3.28
N VAL A 233 -2.13 -2.80 3.23
CA VAL A 233 -3.21 -2.34 4.11
C VAL A 233 -3.61 -3.48 5.04
N VAL A 234 -3.62 -3.22 6.35
CA VAL A 234 -3.94 -4.20 7.40
C VAL A 234 -5.21 -3.76 8.12
N ASP A 235 -6.19 -4.66 8.23
CA ASP A 235 -7.43 -4.43 8.98
C ASP A 235 -7.88 -5.67 9.76
N TYR A 236 -7.83 -5.57 11.08
CA TYR A 236 -8.35 -6.58 12.01
C TYR A 236 -9.14 -5.95 13.17
N ALA A 237 -9.48 -4.66 13.08
CA ALA A 237 -9.98 -3.90 14.22
C ALA A 237 -11.36 -4.39 14.73
N VAL A 238 -12.16 -4.99 13.87
CA VAL A 238 -13.46 -5.59 14.24
C VAL A 238 -13.37 -7.09 14.51
N ASN A 239 -12.19 -7.69 14.31
CA ASN A 239 -11.99 -9.14 14.39
C ASN A 239 -11.22 -9.55 15.64
N ASP A 240 -10.18 -8.79 15.98
CA ASP A 240 -9.34 -9.12 17.13
C ASP A 240 -10.15 -9.06 18.43
N ASN A 241 -9.94 -10.09 19.24
CA ASN A 241 -10.53 -10.23 20.55
C ASN A 241 -9.50 -10.92 21.47
N GLY A 242 -9.73 -10.88 22.78
CA GLY A 242 -8.87 -11.49 23.79
C GLY A 242 -8.08 -10.48 24.61
N ALA A 243 -7.06 -10.97 25.32
CA ALA A 243 -6.28 -10.15 26.23
C ALA A 243 -5.59 -8.99 25.47
N PRO A 244 -5.63 -7.75 25.99
CA PRO A 244 -5.04 -6.59 25.32
C PRO A 244 -3.59 -6.80 24.84
N THR A 245 -2.73 -7.36 25.69
CA THR A 245 -1.33 -7.62 25.35
C THR A 245 -1.19 -8.63 24.21
N TYR A 246 -2.00 -9.69 24.19
CA TYR A 246 -1.95 -10.73 23.16
C TYR A 246 -2.32 -10.16 21.77
N VAL A 247 -3.37 -9.34 21.72
CA VAL A 247 -3.77 -8.62 20.49
C VAL A 247 -2.65 -7.72 19.98
N GLN A 248 -1.99 -6.97 20.87
CA GLN A 248 -0.86 -6.11 20.51
C GLN A 248 0.35 -6.90 20.02
N GLN A 249 0.65 -8.03 20.66
CA GLN A 249 1.74 -8.94 20.27
C GLN A 249 1.50 -9.56 18.88
N CYS A 250 0.29 -10.01 18.59
CA CYS A 250 -0.07 -10.57 17.27
C CYS A 250 -0.01 -9.51 16.17
N MET A 251 -0.57 -8.32 16.44
CA MET A 251 -0.53 -7.18 15.51
C MET A 251 0.91 -6.70 15.27
N GLU A 252 1.75 -6.64 16.31
CA GLU A 252 3.17 -6.33 16.16
C GLU A 252 3.88 -7.37 15.30
N GLY A 253 3.65 -8.67 15.54
CA GLY A 253 4.21 -9.75 14.72
C GLY A 253 3.87 -9.60 13.24
N LEU A 254 2.61 -9.31 12.92
CA LEU A 254 2.14 -9.04 11.56
C LEU A 254 2.83 -7.82 10.94
N ILE A 255 2.83 -6.68 11.63
CA ILE A 255 3.44 -5.43 11.16
C ILE A 255 4.93 -5.62 10.91
N ARG A 256 5.65 -6.28 11.83
CA ARG A 256 7.08 -6.52 11.69
C ARG A 256 7.40 -7.42 10.52
N GLN A 257 6.62 -8.47 10.26
CA GLN A 257 6.80 -9.28 9.05
C GLN A 257 6.67 -8.44 7.78
N CYS A 258 5.68 -7.54 7.71
CA CYS A 258 5.52 -6.63 6.58
C CYS A 258 6.70 -5.65 6.44
N LEU A 259 7.16 -5.05 7.53
CA LEU A 259 8.25 -4.07 7.52
C LEU A 259 9.64 -4.70 7.27
N THR A 260 9.84 -5.95 7.69
CA THR A 260 11.10 -6.69 7.47
C THR A 260 11.16 -7.40 6.12
N TYR A 261 10.01 -7.68 5.49
CA TYR A 261 9.96 -8.11 4.10
C TYR A 261 10.61 -7.07 3.17
N SER A 262 10.28 -5.80 3.34
CA SER A 262 10.95 -4.70 2.65
C SER A 262 10.74 -3.39 3.40
N ASN A 263 11.83 -2.75 3.83
CA ASN A 263 11.75 -1.49 4.56
C ASN A 263 11.13 -0.36 3.70
N ASN A 264 11.15 -0.48 2.37
CA ASN A 264 10.63 0.52 1.44
C ASN A 264 9.10 0.43 1.24
N VAL A 265 8.44 -0.65 1.69
CA VAL A 265 7.01 -0.86 1.45
C VAL A 265 6.20 -0.26 2.61
N PRO A 266 5.31 0.72 2.36
CA PRO A 266 4.46 1.27 3.39
C PRO A 266 3.43 0.24 3.88
N VAL A 267 3.24 0.21 5.21
CA VAL A 267 2.17 -0.51 5.89
C VAL A 267 1.20 0.52 6.45
N MET A 268 -0.06 0.45 6.05
CA MET A 268 -1.13 1.31 6.53
C MET A 268 -2.11 0.49 7.38
N LEU A 269 -2.41 0.96 8.57
CA LEU A 269 -3.46 0.37 9.39
C LEU A 269 -4.80 1.02 9.03
N LEU A 270 -5.77 0.17 8.73
CA LEU A 270 -7.16 0.54 8.53
C LEU A 270 -7.95 0.04 9.74
N TYR A 271 -8.77 0.90 10.31
CA TYR A 271 -9.67 0.55 11.40
C TYR A 271 -11.11 0.57 10.91
N MET A 272 -11.57 -0.59 10.44
CA MET A 272 -13.00 -0.81 10.25
C MET A 272 -13.70 -0.85 11.61
N SER A 273 -15.02 -0.65 11.61
CA SER A 273 -15.82 -0.70 12.84
C SER A 273 -17.17 -1.33 12.56
N ASN A 274 -17.67 -1.99 13.58
CA ASN A 274 -19.06 -2.39 13.69
C ASN A 274 -19.93 -1.13 13.92
N GLY A 275 -21.25 -1.31 13.94
CA GLY A 275 -22.22 -0.26 14.25
C GLY A 275 -22.39 0.05 15.74
N SER A 276 -21.50 -0.39 16.63
CA SER A 276 -21.49 0.02 18.04
C SER A 276 -20.45 1.10 18.36
N GLY A 277 -19.55 1.38 17.42
CA GLY A 277 -18.56 2.43 17.56
C GLY A 277 -17.49 2.15 18.61
N ASP A 278 -17.27 0.89 18.96
CA ASP A 278 -16.22 0.50 19.90
C ASP A 278 -14.84 0.96 19.38
N THR A 279 -13.97 1.31 20.31
CA THR A 279 -12.60 1.79 20.07
C THR A 279 -11.54 0.94 20.75
N ILE A 280 -11.90 -0.09 21.53
CA ILE A 280 -10.94 -0.87 22.32
C ILE A 280 -9.84 -1.44 21.42
N VAL A 281 -10.20 -2.22 20.40
CA VAL A 281 -9.22 -2.85 19.51
C VAL A 281 -8.47 -1.81 18.67
N GLN A 282 -9.15 -0.77 18.18
CA GLN A 282 -8.48 0.35 17.50
C GLN A 282 -7.41 0.99 18.40
N THR A 283 -7.68 1.15 19.69
CA THR A 283 -6.73 1.70 20.67
C THR A 283 -5.52 0.78 20.83
N LEU A 284 -5.73 -0.54 20.87
CA LEU A 284 -4.66 -1.52 20.95
C LEU A 284 -3.78 -1.51 19.69
N HIS A 285 -4.39 -1.59 18.51
CA HIS A 285 -3.68 -1.58 17.23
C HIS A 285 -2.95 -0.26 16.99
N SER A 286 -3.58 0.88 17.31
CA SER A 286 -2.95 2.19 17.15
C SER A 286 -1.76 2.40 18.09
N ALA A 287 -1.75 1.80 19.29
CA ALA A 287 -0.58 1.82 20.15
C ALA A 287 0.64 1.08 19.54
N VAL A 288 0.39 0.07 18.70
CA VAL A 288 1.43 -0.57 17.87
C VAL A 288 1.79 0.36 16.71
N GLY A 289 0.81 0.86 15.95
CA GLY A 289 1.03 1.72 14.80
C GLY A 289 1.81 3.02 15.12
N VAL A 290 1.54 3.66 16.26
CA VAL A 290 2.30 4.83 16.74
C VAL A 290 3.78 4.47 16.94
N TYR A 291 4.07 3.33 17.58
CA TYR A 291 5.44 2.91 17.86
C TYR A 291 6.24 2.65 16.58
N TYR A 292 5.59 2.06 15.56
CA TYR A 292 6.20 1.79 14.26
C TYR A 292 6.10 2.96 13.26
N GLY A 293 5.57 4.12 13.67
CA GLY A 293 5.42 5.30 12.82
C GLY A 293 4.52 5.08 11.60
N LEU A 294 3.46 4.28 11.74
CA LEU A 294 2.61 3.88 10.60
C LEU A 294 1.53 4.92 10.28
N PRO A 295 1.20 5.09 8.98
CA PRO A 295 -0.06 5.65 8.51
C PRO A 295 -1.26 4.90 9.08
N MET A 296 -2.25 5.63 9.59
CA MET A 296 -3.43 5.03 10.22
C MET A 296 -4.71 5.77 9.84
N ILE A 297 -5.67 5.05 9.24
CA ILE A 297 -6.98 5.55 8.83
C ILE A 297 -8.09 4.80 9.57
N SER A 298 -9.05 5.53 10.10
CA SER A 298 -10.19 5.01 10.85
C SER A 298 -11.50 5.28 10.12
N TYR A 299 -12.08 4.21 9.57
CA TYR A 299 -13.46 4.21 9.09
C TYR A 299 -14.43 4.49 10.25
N ARG A 300 -14.12 3.92 11.43
CA ARG A 300 -14.85 4.17 12.67
C ARG A 300 -15.00 5.67 12.95
N ASN A 301 -13.90 6.41 13.05
CA ASN A 301 -13.92 7.82 13.42
C ASN A 301 -14.58 8.71 12.35
N ALA A 302 -14.53 8.29 11.08
CA ALA A 302 -15.22 8.98 10.01
C ALA A 302 -16.74 8.87 10.13
N ILE A 303 -17.25 7.63 10.29
CA ILE A 303 -18.66 7.30 10.12
C ILE A 303 -19.44 7.32 11.43
N TRP A 304 -18.85 6.85 12.53
CA TRP A 304 -19.55 6.76 13.82
C TRP A 304 -20.18 8.09 14.25
N PRO A 305 -19.51 9.26 14.17
CA PRO A 305 -20.13 10.53 14.55
C PRO A 305 -21.26 11.00 13.62
N LEU A 306 -21.36 10.45 12.41
CA LEU A 306 -22.46 10.72 11.49
C LEU A 306 -23.72 9.90 11.84
N MET A 307 -23.58 8.89 12.70
CA MET A 307 -24.68 8.08 13.22
C MET A 307 -25.13 8.75 14.54
N SER A 308 -26.11 9.67 14.47
CA SER A 308 -26.58 10.44 15.64
C SER A 308 -27.26 9.55 16.70
N ALA A 309 -27.22 9.93 17.98
CA ALA A 309 -27.77 9.17 19.11
C ALA A 309 -29.27 8.84 18.97
N ASP A 310 -30.04 9.67 18.25
CA ASP A 310 -31.49 9.53 18.06
C ASP A 310 -31.85 8.76 16.77
N GLU A 311 -30.87 8.42 15.93
CA GLU A 311 -31.06 7.77 14.63
C GLU A 311 -30.29 6.44 14.49
N ILE A 312 -29.69 5.95 15.58
CA ILE A 312 -29.02 4.63 15.67
C ILE A 312 -29.94 3.49 15.18
N GLY A 313 -31.27 3.64 15.32
CA GLY A 313 -32.26 2.68 14.81
C GLY A 313 -32.55 2.74 13.30
N LYS A 314 -32.15 3.81 12.58
CA LYS A 314 -32.42 4.01 11.14
C LYS A 314 -31.16 4.08 10.25
N TYR A 315 -30.01 4.50 10.79
CA TYR A 315 -28.77 4.71 10.02
C TYR A 315 -27.87 3.50 9.67
N PRO A 316 -27.93 2.30 10.32
CA PRO A 316 -27.03 1.23 9.93
C PRO A 316 -27.17 0.85 8.45
N ASN A 317 -28.38 0.88 7.88
CA ASN A 317 -28.62 0.51 6.47
C ASN A 317 -27.97 1.44 5.43
N THR A 318 -27.57 2.66 5.81
CA THR A 318 -26.91 3.58 4.88
C THR A 318 -25.50 3.12 4.53
N PHE A 319 -24.74 2.65 5.53
CA PHE A 319 -23.34 2.27 5.37
C PHE A 319 -23.07 0.78 5.57
N PHE A 320 -24.00 0.07 6.22
CA PHE A 320 -23.89 -1.33 6.62
C PHE A 320 -25.04 -2.14 6.04
N SER A 321 -24.76 -3.37 5.63
CA SER A 321 -25.79 -4.36 5.28
C SER A 321 -26.21 -5.18 6.50
N ASP A 322 -25.25 -5.42 7.40
CA ASP A 322 -25.46 -6.02 8.71
C ASP A 322 -24.38 -5.47 9.67
N ASN A 323 -24.43 -5.88 10.94
CA ASN A 323 -23.34 -5.56 11.87
C ASN A 323 -22.36 -6.76 11.92
N PRO A 324 -21.10 -6.64 11.46
CA PRO A 324 -20.34 -5.42 11.17
C PRO A 324 -20.15 -5.05 9.68
N HIS A 325 -20.77 -5.76 8.72
CA HIS A 325 -20.32 -5.67 7.32
C HIS A 325 -20.89 -4.46 6.55
N PRO A 326 -20.02 -3.63 5.93
CA PRO A 326 -20.45 -2.49 5.15
C PRO A 326 -21.17 -2.91 3.86
N ASN A 327 -22.17 -2.15 3.44
CA ASN A 327 -22.74 -2.27 2.10
C ASN A 327 -21.83 -1.60 1.05
N ASP A 328 -22.25 -1.54 -0.21
CA ASP A 328 -21.50 -0.88 -1.29
C ASP A 328 -21.13 0.59 -0.97
N THR A 329 -22.03 1.32 -0.31
CA THR A 329 -21.78 2.70 0.12
C THR A 329 -20.69 2.76 1.18
N GLY A 330 -20.73 1.87 2.17
CA GLY A 330 -19.67 1.80 3.19
C GLY A 330 -18.32 1.41 2.62
N HIS A 331 -18.29 0.44 1.69
CA HIS A 331 -17.07 0.10 0.95
C HIS A 331 -16.52 1.29 0.15
N LYS A 332 -17.39 2.05 -0.53
CA LYS A 332 -17.00 3.25 -1.27
C LYS A 332 -16.44 4.35 -0.37
N VAL A 333 -17.02 4.56 0.82
CA VAL A 333 -16.47 5.49 1.81
C VAL A 333 -15.10 5.02 2.31
N CYS A 334 -14.94 3.74 2.63
CA CYS A 334 -13.64 3.20 3.06
C CYS A 334 -12.55 3.43 1.99
N ALA A 335 -12.84 3.08 0.73
CA ALA A 335 -11.92 3.36 -0.38
C ALA A 335 -11.59 4.85 -0.48
N TYR A 336 -12.58 5.71 -0.26
CA TYR A 336 -12.43 7.16 -0.35
C TYR A 336 -11.49 7.70 0.73
N LEU A 337 -11.58 7.20 1.96
CA LEU A 337 -10.70 7.60 3.06
C LEU A 337 -9.25 7.21 2.78
N LEU A 338 -9.01 5.96 2.36
CA LEU A 338 -7.68 5.46 1.99
C LEU A 338 -7.10 6.26 0.81
N TYR A 339 -7.91 6.46 -0.22
CA TYR A 339 -7.50 7.19 -1.41
C TYR A 339 -7.18 8.66 -1.12
N SER A 340 -8.01 9.31 -0.30
CA SER A 340 -7.79 10.70 0.12
C SER A 340 -6.53 10.83 0.97
N PHE A 341 -6.21 9.83 1.79
CA PHE A 341 -4.95 9.81 2.52
C PHE A 341 -3.75 9.76 1.58
N ILE A 342 -3.74 8.81 0.64
CA ILE A 342 -2.68 8.66 -0.35
C ILE A 342 -2.53 9.95 -1.18
N LYS A 343 -3.65 10.55 -1.61
CA LYS A 343 -3.67 11.85 -2.31
C LYS A 343 -2.98 12.95 -1.50
N ASN A 344 -3.32 13.10 -0.21
CA ASN A 344 -2.71 14.13 0.62
C ASN A 344 -1.20 13.88 0.82
N MET A 345 -0.77 12.62 0.86
CA MET A 345 0.65 12.26 0.95
C MET A 345 1.46 12.56 -0.32
N VAL A 346 0.81 12.66 -1.50
CA VAL A 346 1.48 13.15 -2.73
C VAL A 346 2.05 14.55 -2.53
N ILE A 347 1.36 15.39 -1.75
CA ILE A 347 1.69 16.80 -1.55
C ILE A 347 2.80 16.97 -0.49
N THR A 348 2.88 16.07 0.49
CA THR A 348 3.70 16.23 1.71
C THR A 348 4.90 15.28 1.80
N SER A 349 5.20 14.53 0.73
CA SER A 349 6.19 13.44 0.73
C SER A 349 7.65 13.92 0.68
N GLN A 350 8.15 14.42 1.81
CA GLN A 350 9.59 14.54 2.09
C GLN A 350 9.85 14.01 3.50
N GLY A 351 10.24 12.74 3.60
CA GLY A 351 10.56 12.08 4.86
C GLY A 351 11.96 11.47 4.83
N GLN A 352 12.64 11.49 5.97
CA GLN A 352 13.91 10.78 6.13
C GLN A 352 13.68 9.27 6.25
N GLU A 353 14.64 8.48 5.78
CA GLU A 353 14.59 7.03 5.93
C GLU A 353 14.39 6.65 7.40
N GLN A 354 13.52 5.65 7.62
CA GLN A 354 13.25 5.14 8.96
C GLN A 354 13.60 3.66 9.03
N PRO A 355 14.51 3.26 9.93
CA PRO A 355 14.73 1.85 10.22
C PRO A 355 13.48 1.25 10.85
N VAL A 356 13.36 -0.07 10.81
CA VAL A 356 12.36 -0.78 11.60
C VAL A 356 12.83 -0.73 13.07
N PRO A 357 12.03 -0.19 14.01
CA PRO A 357 12.39 -0.19 15.43
C PRO A 357 12.60 -1.61 16.00
N ASP A 358 13.12 -1.72 17.21
CA ASP A 358 13.14 -2.98 17.97
C ASP A 358 11.70 -3.46 18.32
N PHE A 359 11.58 -4.64 18.92
CA PHE A 359 10.29 -5.14 19.39
C PHE A 359 9.80 -4.34 20.61
N LYS A 360 8.52 -3.99 20.64
CA LYS A 360 7.86 -3.33 21.78
C LYS A 360 7.22 -4.32 22.74
N TYR A 361 6.56 -5.36 22.22
CA TYR A 361 5.78 -6.30 23.03
C TYR A 361 6.39 -7.71 23.02
N THR A 362 6.63 -8.29 21.84
CA THR A 362 7.27 -9.61 21.73
C THR A 362 7.88 -9.84 20.35
N ASN A 363 8.86 -10.75 20.27
CA ASN A 363 9.40 -11.24 19.02
C ASN A 363 8.78 -12.56 18.53
N ILE A 364 7.90 -13.18 19.31
CA ILE A 364 7.34 -14.50 19.01
C ILE A 364 6.57 -14.51 17.68
N TYR A 365 5.56 -13.64 17.55
CA TYR A 365 4.62 -13.69 16.41
C TYR A 365 5.17 -13.09 15.11
N GLN A 366 6.41 -12.55 15.10
CA GLN A 366 7.10 -12.27 13.83
C GLN A 366 7.43 -13.57 13.07
N TYR A 367 7.56 -14.69 13.78
CA TYR A 367 7.86 -16.00 13.22
C TYR A 367 6.64 -16.93 13.21
N ALA A 368 5.44 -16.35 13.30
CA ALA A 368 4.20 -17.08 13.24
C ALA A 368 3.99 -17.68 11.84
N LYS A 369 3.48 -18.91 11.80
CA LYS A 369 3.16 -19.66 10.58
C LYS A 369 1.88 -20.46 10.75
N VAL A 370 1.27 -20.86 9.64
CA VAL A 370 0.21 -21.86 9.57
C VAL A 370 0.82 -23.17 9.09
N LEU A 371 0.44 -24.28 9.71
CA LEU A 371 0.88 -25.61 9.33
C LEU A 371 0.38 -25.94 7.91
N THR A 372 1.28 -26.43 7.06
CA THR A 372 0.97 -26.83 5.69
C THR A 372 1.52 -28.22 5.37
N LEU A 373 1.10 -28.79 4.25
CA LEU A 373 1.59 -30.07 3.73
C LEU A 373 3.12 -30.14 3.58
N ASN A 374 3.79 -29.00 3.37
CA ASN A 374 5.23 -28.92 3.15
C ASN A 374 6.01 -28.46 4.39
N ASP A 375 5.37 -28.42 5.55
CA ASP A 375 6.00 -27.97 6.78
C ASP A 375 7.02 -28.98 7.30
N THR A 376 8.17 -28.49 7.74
CA THR A 376 9.28 -29.30 8.27
C THR A 376 9.55 -29.04 9.75
N VAL A 377 8.91 -28.02 10.33
CA VAL A 377 9.09 -27.58 11.72
C VAL A 377 8.21 -28.41 12.65
N VAL A 378 6.95 -28.61 12.27
CA VAL A 378 5.98 -29.37 13.07
C VAL A 378 5.84 -30.78 12.51
N LYS A 379 6.29 -31.77 13.28
CA LYS A 379 6.03 -33.18 12.97
C LYS A 379 4.68 -33.59 13.53
N VAL A 380 3.82 -34.17 12.69
CA VAL A 380 2.48 -34.63 13.07
C VAL A 380 2.47 -36.16 13.09
N ILE A 381 1.92 -36.73 14.16
CA ILE A 381 1.65 -38.17 14.31
C ILE A 381 0.16 -38.31 14.64
N GLN A 382 -0.52 -39.20 13.91
CA GLN A 382 -1.98 -39.36 13.96
C GLN A 382 -2.33 -40.79 14.35
N ASP A 383 -3.21 -40.94 15.33
CA ASP A 383 -3.89 -42.20 15.63
C ASP A 383 -5.39 -41.92 15.84
N GLY A 384 -6.27 -42.46 15.01
CA GLY A 384 -7.70 -42.11 15.03
C GLY A 384 -8.05 -40.72 14.47
N TRP A 385 -7.13 -40.09 13.72
CA TRP A 385 -7.34 -38.79 13.03
C TRP A 385 -7.11 -38.90 11.52
N GLN A 386 -7.90 -38.18 10.74
CA GLN A 386 -7.70 -37.99 9.31
C GLN A 386 -7.24 -36.57 9.00
N THR A 387 -6.34 -36.43 8.04
CA THR A 387 -5.87 -35.12 7.56
C THR A 387 -6.94 -34.46 6.69
N ILE A 388 -7.19 -33.18 6.93
CA ILE A 388 -7.99 -32.30 6.08
C ILE A 388 -7.03 -31.37 5.34
N ASN A 389 -7.20 -31.27 4.03
CA ASN A 389 -6.46 -30.31 3.21
C ASN A 389 -7.36 -29.10 2.94
N ASN A 390 -7.07 -28.01 3.66
CA ASN A 390 -7.76 -26.73 3.48
C ASN A 390 -7.12 -25.93 2.33
N GLU A 391 -7.67 -24.75 2.05
CA GLU A 391 -7.14 -23.88 1.02
C GLU A 391 -5.64 -23.60 1.21
N LYS A 392 -4.93 -23.43 0.09
CA LYS A 392 -3.48 -23.14 0.09
C LYS A 392 -2.65 -24.19 0.85
N ALA A 393 -3.04 -25.47 0.78
CA ALA A 393 -2.33 -26.61 1.36
C ALA A 393 -2.22 -26.55 2.90
N ARG A 394 -3.09 -25.80 3.57
CA ARG A 394 -3.14 -25.70 5.03
C ARG A 394 -3.70 -26.98 5.61
N LEU A 395 -3.07 -27.48 6.66
CA LEU A 395 -3.47 -28.73 7.29
C LEU A 395 -4.48 -28.49 8.41
N GLY A 396 -5.57 -29.24 8.34
CA GLY A 396 -6.48 -29.53 9.44
C GLY A 396 -6.53 -31.02 9.75
N PHE A 397 -7.23 -31.39 10.81
CA PHE A 397 -7.36 -32.76 11.28
C PHE A 397 -8.76 -32.98 11.83
N LYS A 398 -9.43 -34.04 11.39
CA LYS A 398 -10.72 -34.47 11.92
C LYS A 398 -10.57 -35.82 12.59
N SER A 399 -11.10 -35.98 13.79
CA SER A 399 -11.11 -37.28 14.42
C SER A 399 -12.09 -38.21 13.70
N ILE A 400 -11.69 -39.46 13.47
CA ILE A 400 -12.54 -40.51 12.89
C ILE A 400 -13.10 -41.45 13.97
N GLN A 401 -12.57 -41.33 15.17
CA GLN A 401 -13.06 -41.94 16.40
C GLN A 401 -13.36 -40.83 17.40
N SER A 402 -14.12 -41.13 18.43
CA SER A 402 -14.56 -40.15 19.42
C SER A 402 -14.24 -40.57 20.85
N ASP A 403 -13.37 -41.56 21.04
CA ASP A 403 -12.91 -42.00 22.35
C ASP A 403 -11.46 -41.57 22.61
N THR A 404 -10.99 -41.83 23.84
CA THR A 404 -9.66 -41.42 24.32
C THR A 404 -8.49 -42.12 23.62
N SER A 405 -8.74 -43.13 22.77
CA SER A 405 -7.69 -43.77 21.97
C SER A 405 -7.28 -42.94 20.76
N ALA A 406 -8.12 -42.01 20.31
CA ALA A 406 -7.77 -41.08 19.24
C ALA A 406 -6.87 -39.95 19.76
N VAL A 407 -5.63 -39.90 19.25
CA VAL A 407 -4.61 -38.94 19.67
C VAL A 407 -3.95 -38.28 18.46
N LEU A 408 -3.93 -36.94 18.45
CA LEU A 408 -3.13 -36.15 17.53
C LEU A 408 -1.91 -35.63 18.28
N THR A 409 -0.72 -36.04 17.86
CA THR A 409 0.54 -35.59 18.47
C THR A 409 1.29 -34.64 17.55
N LEU A 410 1.68 -33.49 18.08
CA LEU A 410 2.54 -32.50 17.43
C LEU A 410 3.88 -32.49 18.14
N LYS A 411 4.98 -32.57 17.40
CA LYS A 411 6.34 -32.38 17.93
C LYS A 411 7.01 -31.24 17.20
N SER A 412 7.39 -30.20 17.94
CA SER A 412 7.95 -28.98 17.35
C SER A 412 8.86 -28.25 18.33
N ARG A 413 9.95 -27.65 17.81
CA ARG A 413 10.73 -26.65 18.55
C ARG A 413 10.07 -25.29 18.31
N CYS A 414 9.30 -24.80 19.28
CA CYS A 414 8.45 -23.62 19.10
C CYS A 414 8.23 -22.84 20.41
N ASN A 415 7.67 -21.65 20.26
CA ASN A 415 7.24 -20.78 21.36
C ASN A 415 5.73 -20.86 21.59
N ASP A 416 4.96 -21.15 20.54
CA ASP A 416 3.50 -21.07 20.56
C ASP A 416 2.92 -22.16 19.66
N ILE A 417 1.86 -22.80 20.13
CA ILE A 417 0.92 -23.56 19.32
C ILE A 417 -0.48 -23.02 19.58
N THR A 418 -1.21 -22.71 18.51
CA THR A 418 -2.59 -22.25 18.54
C THR A 418 -3.40 -23.13 17.58
N ILE A 419 -4.58 -23.58 17.98
CA ILE A 419 -5.48 -24.35 17.11
C ILE A 419 -6.67 -23.50 16.68
N GLY A 420 -7.03 -23.60 15.40
CA GLY A 420 -8.23 -22.99 14.83
C GLY A 420 -9.34 -24.03 14.72
N ILE A 421 -10.44 -23.83 15.43
CA ILE A 421 -11.56 -24.78 15.53
C ILE A 421 -12.83 -24.13 14.98
N ASN A 422 -13.57 -24.87 14.15
CA ASN A 422 -14.94 -24.53 13.73
C ASN A 422 -15.75 -25.82 13.72
N THR A 423 -16.95 -25.81 14.30
CA THR A 423 -17.82 -26.99 14.35
C THR A 423 -19.13 -26.68 13.64
N GLU A 424 -19.50 -27.50 12.65
CA GLU A 424 -20.75 -27.36 11.89
C GLU A 424 -21.99 -27.87 12.66
N THR A 425 -21.82 -28.35 13.90
CA THR A 425 -22.89 -28.93 14.72
C THR A 425 -23.05 -28.21 16.06
N THR A 426 -24.22 -28.37 16.69
CA THR A 426 -24.51 -27.86 18.05
C THR A 426 -23.95 -28.74 19.16
N ASP A 427 -23.28 -29.86 18.83
CA ASP A 427 -22.83 -30.86 19.79
C ASP A 427 -21.50 -30.46 20.42
N THR A 428 -21.50 -30.17 21.71
CA THR A 428 -20.28 -29.81 22.44
C THR A 428 -19.28 -30.98 22.44
N SER A 429 -18.05 -30.71 22.01
CA SER A 429 -16.95 -31.66 22.04
C SER A 429 -15.82 -31.09 22.89
N SER A 430 -15.21 -31.91 23.73
CA SER A 430 -14.08 -31.51 24.56
C SER A 430 -12.84 -32.32 24.19
N ILE A 431 -11.68 -31.70 24.32
CA ILE A 431 -10.38 -32.35 24.15
C ILE A 431 -9.51 -32.05 25.35
N HIS A 432 -8.62 -32.98 25.70
CA HIS A 432 -7.52 -32.72 26.60
C HIS A 432 -6.28 -32.37 25.80
N VAL A 433 -5.55 -31.36 26.24
CA VAL A 433 -4.28 -30.98 25.64
C VAL A 433 -3.18 -31.27 26.66
N VAL A 434 -2.26 -32.15 26.32
CA VAL A 434 -1.07 -32.41 27.14
C VAL A 434 0.13 -31.78 26.46
N VAL A 435 0.79 -30.85 27.13
CA VAL A 435 2.03 -30.24 26.65
C VAL A 435 3.17 -30.80 27.49
N ASP A 436 4.06 -31.54 26.83
CA ASP A 436 5.14 -32.33 27.42
C ASP A 436 4.60 -33.35 28.44
N ASN A 437 4.68 -33.02 29.73
CA ASN A 437 4.17 -33.86 30.82
C ASN A 437 3.05 -33.17 31.63
N GLY A 438 2.67 -31.95 31.26
CA GLY A 438 1.64 -31.17 31.94
C GLY A 438 0.30 -31.26 31.21
N LEU A 439 -0.74 -31.69 31.91
CA LEU A 439 -2.11 -31.60 31.38
C LEU A 439 -2.57 -30.14 31.42
N ILE A 440 -2.91 -29.60 30.26
CA ILE A 440 -3.62 -28.35 30.06
C ILE A 440 -5.05 -28.74 29.67
N ASP A 441 -5.88 -28.98 30.67
CA ASP A 441 -7.29 -29.30 30.41
C ASP A 441 -7.98 -28.06 29.81
N THR A 442 -8.62 -28.22 28.66
CA THR A 442 -9.30 -27.12 27.98
C THR A 442 -10.60 -27.63 27.36
N VAL A 443 -11.73 -27.26 27.97
CA VAL A 443 -13.04 -27.50 27.37
C VAL A 443 -13.29 -26.44 26.31
N PHE A 444 -13.47 -26.88 25.08
CA PHE A 444 -13.78 -26.02 23.96
C PHE A 444 -15.30 -26.00 23.74
N ASN A 445 -15.87 -24.82 23.59
CA ASN A 445 -17.27 -24.67 23.20
C ASN A 445 -17.37 -24.57 21.68
N ASN A 446 -18.53 -24.95 21.14
CA ASN A 446 -18.80 -24.81 19.72
C ASN A 446 -18.94 -23.34 19.35
N TYR A 447 -18.33 -22.96 18.22
CA TYR A 447 -18.40 -21.61 17.67
C TYR A 447 -19.00 -21.67 16.26
N ILE A 448 -19.81 -20.66 15.93
CA ILE A 448 -20.43 -20.50 14.60
C ILE A 448 -19.39 -20.04 13.55
N SER A 449 -18.18 -19.70 14.00
CA SER A 449 -17.04 -19.28 13.17
C SER A 449 -15.74 -19.86 13.72
N THR A 450 -14.70 -19.96 12.89
CA THR A 450 -13.37 -20.38 13.34
C THR A 450 -12.90 -19.53 14.52
N ASN A 451 -12.57 -20.19 15.63
CA ASN A 451 -11.98 -19.55 16.79
C ASN A 451 -10.54 -20.06 16.97
N PHE A 452 -9.60 -19.15 17.21
CA PHE A 452 -8.19 -19.47 17.41
C PHE A 452 -7.87 -19.49 18.89
N ILE A 453 -7.39 -20.63 19.36
CA ILE A 453 -7.18 -20.85 20.78
C ILE A 453 -5.75 -21.30 21.01
N SER A 454 -5.01 -20.46 21.74
CA SER A 454 -3.64 -20.75 22.12
C SER A 454 -3.64 -21.91 23.11
N LEU A 455 -2.86 -22.95 22.78
CA LEU A 455 -2.64 -24.09 23.67
C LEU A 455 -1.57 -23.74 24.70
N PHE A 456 -0.54 -23.01 24.27
CA PHE A 456 0.47 -22.44 25.13
C PHE A 456 1.24 -21.35 24.37
N THR A 457 1.88 -20.45 25.12
CA THR A 457 2.84 -19.47 24.63
C THR A 457 3.97 -19.33 25.64
N LEU A 458 5.23 -19.43 25.20
CA LEU A 458 6.45 -19.37 26.00
C LEU A 458 7.48 -18.43 25.36
N GLU A 459 8.20 -17.68 26.18
CA GLU A 459 9.23 -16.73 25.71
C GLU A 459 10.45 -17.43 25.08
N THR A 460 10.83 -18.59 25.61
CA THR A 460 11.97 -19.37 25.12
C THR A 460 11.52 -20.50 24.20
N THR A 461 12.15 -20.61 23.04
CA THR A 461 11.87 -21.70 22.11
C THR A 461 12.41 -23.01 22.67
N ALA A 462 11.55 -24.01 22.83
CA ALA A 462 11.92 -25.33 23.30
C ALA A 462 11.25 -26.43 22.47
N LEU A 463 11.78 -27.66 22.56
CA LEU A 463 11.16 -28.82 21.94
C LEU A 463 9.96 -29.24 22.79
N HIS A 464 8.78 -29.24 22.20
CA HIS A 464 7.54 -29.65 22.85
C HIS A 464 6.94 -30.89 22.18
N THR A 465 6.33 -31.75 22.99
CA THR A 465 5.38 -32.78 22.54
C THR A 465 3.98 -32.40 22.99
N ILE A 466 3.11 -32.06 22.05
CA ILE A 466 1.72 -31.70 22.30
C ILE A 466 0.85 -32.89 21.91
N ARG A 467 0.06 -33.43 22.84
CA ARG A 467 -0.96 -34.44 22.56
C ARG A 467 -2.33 -33.83 22.69
N ILE A 468 -3.17 -34.04 21.69
CA ILE A 468 -4.57 -33.64 21.68
C ILE A 468 -5.41 -34.91 21.69
N GLU A 469 -6.19 -35.08 22.75
CA GLU A 469 -6.93 -36.31 23.06
C GLU A 469 -8.41 -35.99 23.25
N HIS A 470 -9.31 -36.92 22.98
CA HIS A 470 -10.73 -36.71 23.27
C HIS A 470 -11.00 -36.69 24.77
N ALA A 471 -11.84 -35.75 25.20
CA ALA A 471 -12.39 -35.68 26.56
C ALA A 471 -13.91 -35.93 26.58
N SER A 472 -14.55 -36.02 25.41
CA SER A 472 -15.95 -36.44 25.26
C SER A 472 -16.11 -37.41 24.08
N ASN A 473 -17.27 -38.07 24.02
CA ASN A 473 -17.60 -39.08 23.01
C ASN A 473 -18.00 -38.51 21.64
N ASN A 474 -17.66 -37.26 21.34
CA ASN A 474 -18.00 -36.58 20.08
C ASN A 474 -16.75 -36.38 19.21
N THR A 475 -16.90 -36.51 17.89
CA THR A 475 -15.81 -36.24 16.94
C THR A 475 -15.43 -34.76 16.93
N PHE A 476 -14.15 -34.45 16.71
CA PHE A 476 -13.62 -33.09 16.75
C PHE A 476 -12.91 -32.73 15.45
N THR A 477 -12.95 -31.46 15.06
CA THR A 477 -12.23 -30.96 13.87
C THR A 477 -11.38 -29.74 14.21
N ILE A 478 -10.09 -29.87 13.97
CA ILE A 478 -9.11 -28.78 13.99
C ILE A 478 -8.93 -28.34 12.54
N ASN A 479 -9.33 -27.13 12.19
CA ASN A 479 -9.19 -26.63 10.82
C ASN A 479 -7.78 -26.11 10.56
N TYR A 480 -7.15 -25.53 11.58
CA TYR A 480 -5.81 -24.96 11.42
C TYR A 480 -4.96 -25.27 12.64
N ILE A 481 -3.68 -25.53 12.40
CA ILE A 481 -2.66 -25.46 13.42
C ILE A 481 -1.77 -24.27 13.09
N LEU A 482 -1.70 -23.32 14.00
CA LEU A 482 -0.78 -22.20 13.93
C LEU A 482 0.34 -22.44 14.92
N TYR A 483 1.53 -21.99 14.57
CA TYR A 483 2.67 -22.04 15.48
C TYR A 483 3.49 -20.77 15.35
N ALA A 484 4.31 -20.48 16.36
CA ALA A 484 5.40 -19.54 16.23
C ALA A 484 6.69 -20.22 16.64
N ALA A 485 7.67 -20.23 15.73
CA ALA A 485 8.96 -20.87 15.97
C ALA A 485 10.07 -19.92 15.55
N LYS A 486 10.70 -19.31 16.54
CA LYS A 486 11.86 -18.45 16.32
C LYS A 486 13.04 -19.29 15.78
N PRO A 487 13.77 -18.83 14.75
CA PRO A 487 15.02 -19.44 14.33
C PRO A 487 16.06 -19.40 15.47
N ASP A 488 16.84 -20.47 15.62
CA ASP A 488 17.93 -20.56 16.60
C ASP A 488 19.04 -19.53 16.36
#